data_AF-A0A7C9MES0-F1
#
_entry.id   AF-A0A7C9MES0-F1
#
_cell.length_a   1.000
_cell.length_b   1.000
_cell.length_c   1.000
_cell.angle_alpha   90.00
_cell.angle_beta   90.00
_cell.angle_gamma   90.00
#
_symmetry.space_group_name_H-M   'P 1'
#
loop_
_entity.id
_entity.type
_entity.pdbx_description
1 polymer ?
#
loop_
_entity_poly.entity_id
_entity_poly.type
_entity_poly.pdbx_seq_one_letter_code
_entity_poly.pdbx_strand_id
1 'polypeptide(L)' 'MEKRENLALQVTKEIVVKFVETGRISPGNFTEHFGPIYEEVLRVISRTPHAPGQTDAAPAKGGHDHG' A
#
# COMPACT_ATOMS: atom_id res chain seq x y z
N MET A 1 6.38 19.09 4.28
CA MET A 1 6.19 17.77 3.64
C MET A 1 7.36 17.49 2.75
N GLU A 2 7.99 16.36 2.94
CA GLU A 2 9.05 15.86 2.08
C GLU A 2 8.52 15.59 0.66
N LYS A 3 9.39 15.64 -0.35
CA LYS A 3 9.03 15.44 -1.77
C LYS A 3 8.29 14.11 -2.01
N ARG A 4 8.64 13.07 -1.24
CA ARG A 4 8.02 11.73 -1.33
C ARG A 4 6.60 11.72 -0.79
N GLU A 5 6.35 12.37 0.35
CA GLU A 5 5.00 12.48 0.94
C GLU A 5 4.04 13.20 -0.02
N ASN A 6 4.51 14.28 -0.66
CA ASN A 6 3.73 14.99 -1.67
C ASN A 6 3.39 14.09 -2.88
N LEU A 7 4.37 13.31 -3.36
CA LEU A 7 4.15 12.37 -4.46
C LEU A 7 3.15 11.27 -4.05
N ALA A 8 3.29 10.71 -2.85
CA ALA A 8 2.35 9.72 -2.32
C ALA A 8 0.93 10.29 -2.25
N LEU A 9 0.79 11.51 -1.74
CA LEU A 9 -0.51 12.17 -1.64
C LEU A 9 -1.13 12.41 -3.01
N GLN A 10 -0.36 12.84 -4.00
CA GLN A 10 -0.84 13.05 -5.37
C GLN A 10 -1.33 11.74 -5.99
N VAL A 11 -0.51 10.69 -5.95
CA VAL A 11 -0.86 9.38 -6.53
C VAL A 11 -2.07 8.78 -5.82
N THR A 12 -2.14 8.90 -4.49
CA THR A 12 -3.31 8.45 -3.70
C THR A 12 -4.59 9.13 -4.15
N LYS A 13 -4.55 10.46 -4.35
CA LYS A 13 -5.71 11.21 -4.84
C LYS A 13 -6.18 10.70 -6.20
N GLU A 14 -5.26 10.46 -7.13
CA GLU A 14 -5.60 9.98 -8.48
C GLU A 14 -6.24 8.58 -8.43
N ILE A 15 -5.70 7.66 -7.63
CA ILE A 15 -6.26 6.31 -7.44
C ILE A 15 -7.67 6.39 -6.87
N VAL A 16 -7.87 7.16 -5.79
CA VAL A 16 -9.17 7.25 -5.12
C VAL A 16 -10.21 7.93 -6.01
N VAL A 17 -9.84 9.00 -6.73
CA VAL A 17 -10.72 9.63 -7.72
C VAL A 17 -11.12 8.62 -8.80
N LYS A 18 -10.18 7.83 -9.32
CA LYS A 18 -10.50 6.78 -10.31
C LYS A 18 -11.45 5.72 -9.77
N PHE A 19 -11.30 5.33 -8.50
CA PHE A 19 -12.23 4.38 -7.87
C PHE A 19 -13.62 4.97 -7.64
N VAL A 20 -13.72 6.28 -7.39
CA VAL A 20 -15.02 6.98 -7.35
C VAL A 20 -15.66 7.04 -8.73
N GLU A 21 -14.91 7.43 -9.76
CA GLU A 21 -15.40 7.50 -11.15
C GLU A 21 -15.88 6.13 -11.68
N THR A 22 -15.25 5.05 -11.24
CA THR A 22 -15.60 3.67 -11.63
C THR A 22 -16.61 3.01 -10.70
N GLY A 23 -17.09 3.71 -9.67
CA GLY A 23 -18.09 3.22 -8.72
C GLY A 23 -17.59 2.14 -7.76
N ARG A 24 -16.27 2.00 -7.57
CA ARG A 24 -15.65 1.06 -6.62
C ARG A 24 -15.54 1.63 -5.21
N ILE A 25 -15.45 2.95 -5.09
CA ILE A 25 -15.53 3.72 -3.85
C ILE A 25 -16.64 4.75 -4.02
N SER A 26 -17.37 5.04 -2.96
CA SER A 26 -18.32 6.16 -2.92
C SER A 26 -17.71 7.36 -2.18
N PRO A 27 -18.21 8.58 -2.38
CA PRO A 27 -17.79 9.70 -1.55
C PRO A 27 -18.03 9.46 -0.04
N GLY A 28 -19.04 8.67 0.33
CA GLY A 28 -19.43 8.42 1.73
C GLY A 28 -18.49 7.51 2.52
N ASN A 29 -17.75 6.62 1.85
CA ASN A 29 -16.75 5.73 2.47
C ASN A 29 -15.31 6.13 2.13
N PHE A 30 -15.09 7.34 1.63
CA PHE A 30 -13.77 7.86 1.24
C PHE A 30 -12.72 7.72 2.36
N THR A 31 -13.07 8.10 3.60
CA THR A 31 -12.15 8.12 4.74
C THR A 31 -11.59 6.74 5.07
N GLU A 32 -12.38 5.68 4.84
CA GLU A 32 -11.98 4.30 5.13
C GLU A 32 -10.95 3.78 4.12
N HIS A 33 -10.90 4.36 2.92
CA HIS A 33 -10.03 3.91 1.84
C HIS A 33 -8.79 4.77 1.63
N PHE A 34 -8.89 6.10 1.84
CA PHE A 34 -7.80 7.01 1.53
C PHE A 34 -6.53 6.72 2.34
N GLY A 35 -6.66 6.47 3.65
CA GLY A 35 -5.53 6.18 4.55
C GLY A 35 -4.75 4.93 4.13
N PRO A 36 -5.41 3.76 4.03
CA PRO A 36 -4.73 2.52 3.60
C PRO A 36 -4.05 2.63 2.23
N ILE A 37 -4.67 3.32 1.27
CA ILE A 37 -4.07 3.53 -0.06
C ILE A 37 -2.86 4.46 0.05
N TYR A 38 -2.95 5.54 0.83
CA TYR A 38 -1.83 6.45 1.06
C TYR A 38 -0.63 5.76 1.69
N GLU A 39 -0.86 4.96 2.73
CA GLU A 39 0.18 4.20 3.42
C GLU A 39 0.86 3.20 2.48
N GLU A 40 0.08 2.51 1.64
CA GLU A 40 0.63 1.56 0.68
C GLU A 40 1.47 2.24 -0.41
N VAL A 41 0.98 3.35 -0.96
CA VAL A 41 1.75 4.15 -1.94
C VAL A 41 3.03 4.66 -1.30
N LEU A 42 2.94 5.24 -0.09
CA LEU A 42 4.09 5.75 0.63
C LEU A 42 5.11 4.63 0.90
N ARG A 43 4.67 3.45 1.30
CA ARG A 43 5.53 2.26 1.51
C ARG A 43 6.28 1.88 0.23
N VAL A 44 5.57 1.78 -0.90
CA VAL A 44 6.15 1.41 -2.20
C VAL A 44 7.19 2.42 -2.65
N ILE A 45 6.88 3.72 -2.61
CA ILE A 45 7.82 4.74 -3.06
C ILE A 45 8.94 5.00 -2.05
N SER A 46 8.75 4.60 -0.78
CA SER A 46 9.75 4.72 0.28
C SER A 46 10.78 3.60 0.23
N ARG A 47 10.41 2.43 -0.30
CA ARG A 47 11.33 1.32 -0.56
C ARG A 47 12.37 1.78 -1.60
N THR A 48 13.61 2.00 -1.15
CA THR A 48 14.77 2.12 -2.03
C THR A 48 14.78 0.88 -2.94
N PRO A 49 15.07 1.00 -4.25
CA PRO A 49 15.12 -0.17 -5.13
C PRO A 49 16.08 -1.19 -4.54
N HIS A 50 15.51 -2.23 -3.95
CA HIS A 50 16.25 -3.39 -3.47
C HIS A 50 16.72 -4.13 -4.71
N ALA A 51 18.01 -4.47 -4.76
CA ALA A 51 18.58 -5.27 -5.84
C ALA A 51 17.72 -6.54 -6.05
N PRO A 52 17.51 -6.97 -7.31
CA PRO A 52 16.65 -8.11 -7.60
C PRO A 52 17.22 -9.36 -6.93
N GLY A 53 16.47 -9.96 -5.99
CA GLY A 53 16.89 -11.21 -5.34
C GLY A 53 16.31 -11.54 -3.96
N GLN A 54 15.42 -10.73 -3.38
CA GLN A 54 14.85 -11.04 -2.07
C GLN A 54 13.35 -11.29 -2.19
N THR A 55 13.02 -12.55 -2.49
CA THR A 55 11.68 -13.11 -2.31
C THR A 55 11.31 -12.99 -0.84
N ASP A 56 10.19 -12.32 -0.55
CA ASP A 56 9.51 -12.37 0.76
C ASP A 56 9.11 -13.82 1.02
N ALA A 57 10.05 -14.62 1.55
CA ALA A 57 9.80 -15.99 1.97
C ALA A 57 8.91 -15.93 3.21
N ALA A 58 7.65 -16.34 3.04
CA ALA A 58 6.73 -16.60 4.14
C ALA A 58 7.41 -17.53 5.17
N PRO A 59 7.30 -17.26 6.49
CA PRO A 59 7.82 -18.18 7.47
C PRO A 59 6.91 -19.42 7.49
N ALA A 60 7.39 -20.51 6.89
CA ALA A 60 6.91 -21.84 7.15
C ALA A 60 7.23 -22.18 8.62
N LYS A 61 6.25 -22.03 9.52
CA LYS A 61 6.36 -22.62 10.86
C LYS A 61 6.05 -24.11 10.74
N GLY A 62 7.13 -24.87 10.59
CA GLY A 62 7.16 -26.32 10.73
C GLY A 62 6.70 -26.75 12.12
N GLY A 63 6.08 -27.93 12.15
CA GLY A 63 5.49 -28.55 13.32
C GLY A 63 6.47 -28.75 14.46
N HIS A 64 5.93 -28.67 15.67
CA HIS A 64 6.61 -29.05 16.89
C HIS A 64 5.88 -30.25 17.47
N ASP A 65 6.39 -31.44 17.13
CA ASP A 65 6.05 -32.73 17.73
C ASP A 65 6.97 -32.94 18.94
N HIS A 66 6.38 -33.11 20.11
CA HIS A 66 7.05 -33.59 21.32
C HIS A 66 6.18 -34.67 21.96
N GLY A 67 6.77 -35.87 22.06
CA GLY A 67 6.15 -37.10 22.53
C GLY A 67 6.08 -37.27 24.03
#